data_AF-A0AA88CNH4-F1
#
_entry.id   AF-A0AA88CNH4-F1
#
_cell.length_a   1.000
_cell.length_b   1.000
_cell.length_c   1.000
_cell.angle_alpha   90.00
_cell.angle_beta   90.00
_cell.angle_gamma   90.00
#
_symmetry.space_group_name_H-M   'P 1'
#
loop_
_entity.id
_entity.type
_entity.pdbx_description
1 polymer ?
#
loop_
_entity_poly.entity_id
_entity_poly.type
_entity_poly.pdbx_seq_one_letter_code
_entity_poly.pdbx_strand_id
1 'polypeptide(L)'
;MVADKGKKTKAAPEEEVDHVDVQLLLSIEKLQDLQDHLEKVNEEASDKVLEVEEKYNEIRRPVYVKRNDVIKSIPDFWLTAFLSHPALGDLLSDEDQKVGHIFKYLDSLDVEDSKDIKSGYSITFNFSENPYFEDAKLTKTFTYSDEGTTEISGTTIKWKQGMAAAVNGVNHEKKGNKRPLLEQRSIPLIPLALIVIANFIPVGSG
;
A
#
# COMPACT_ATOMS: atom_id res chain seq x y z
N MET A 1 -45.88 70.59 -52.44
CA MET A 1 -45.15 70.07 -51.25
C MET A 1 -45.90 68.84 -50.76
N VAL A 2 -45.39 67.62 -50.60
CA VAL A 2 -44.13 66.92 -50.88
C VAL A 2 -44.54 65.42 -50.89
N ALA A 3 -43.99 64.63 -51.81
CA ALA A 3 -44.03 63.16 -51.80
C ALA A 3 -42.92 62.62 -50.88
N ASP A 4 -43.05 61.42 -50.30
CA ASP A 4 -42.18 60.28 -50.62
C ASP A 4 -42.40 59.06 -49.68
N LYS A 5 -42.18 57.87 -50.24
CA LYS A 5 -42.38 56.55 -49.65
C LYS A 5 -41.11 56.03 -48.96
N GLY A 6 -41.28 55.46 -47.77
CA GLY A 6 -40.72 54.15 -47.42
C GLY A 6 -39.33 54.09 -46.79
N LYS A 7 -39.22 53.34 -45.68
CA LYS A 7 -38.30 52.21 -45.53
C LYS A 7 -38.62 51.39 -44.28
N LYS A 8 -38.99 50.13 -44.47
CA LYS A 8 -38.87 49.06 -43.47
C LYS A 8 -37.42 48.56 -43.50
N THR A 9 -36.78 48.42 -42.34
CA THR A 9 -35.55 47.63 -42.12
C THR A 9 -35.57 47.23 -40.63
N LYS A 10 -36.08 46.05 -40.26
CA LYS A 10 -35.44 44.72 -40.16
C LYS A 10 -34.15 44.74 -39.32
N ALA A 11 -34.25 44.21 -38.10
CA ALA A 11 -33.16 43.51 -37.40
C ALA A 11 -33.80 42.53 -36.42
N ALA A 12 -33.70 41.24 -36.73
CA ALA A 12 -33.97 40.14 -35.81
C ALA A 12 -32.67 39.86 -35.04
N PRO A 13 -32.72 39.58 -33.73
CA PRO A 13 -31.59 39.02 -33.00
C PRO A 13 -31.97 37.61 -32.50
N GLU A 14 -32.08 36.62 -33.37
CA GLU A 14 -32.48 35.27 -32.94
C GLU A 14 -31.82 34.15 -33.78
N GLU A 15 -30.49 34.12 -33.95
CA GLU A 15 -29.83 32.92 -34.54
C GLU A 15 -28.42 32.56 -33.98
N GLU A 16 -27.83 33.31 -33.04
CA GLU A 16 -26.48 33.00 -32.54
C GLU A 16 -26.42 32.11 -31.28
N VAL A 17 -27.55 31.83 -30.63
CA VAL A 17 -27.56 31.13 -29.32
C VAL A 17 -27.52 29.60 -29.47
N ASP A 18 -28.05 29.03 -30.55
CA ASP A 18 -28.15 27.56 -30.72
C ASP A 18 -26.90 26.91 -31.34
N HIS A 19 -26.17 27.62 -32.21
CA HIS A 19 -25.03 27.01 -32.92
C HIS A 19 -23.80 26.81 -32.02
N VAL A 20 -23.63 27.67 -31.01
CA VAL A 20 -22.53 27.58 -30.05
C VAL A 20 -22.71 26.38 -29.12
N ASP A 21 -23.95 26.06 -28.74
CA ASP A 21 -24.27 24.93 -27.86
C ASP A 21 -24.03 23.58 -28.56
N VAL A 22 -24.41 23.45 -29.84
CA VAL A 22 -24.13 22.24 -30.64
C VAL A 22 -22.62 22.02 -30.86
N GLN A 23 -21.85 23.08 -31.13
CA GLN A 23 -20.40 22.96 -31.30
C GLN A 23 -19.68 22.62 -29.99
N LEU A 24 -20.17 23.14 -28.86
CA LEU A 24 -19.68 22.80 -27.54
C LEU A 24 -19.95 21.33 -27.22
N LEU A 25 -21.18 20.84 -27.45
CA LEU A 25 -21.54 19.44 -27.27
C LEU A 25 -20.67 18.49 -28.10
N LEU A 26 -20.45 18.79 -29.38
CA LEU A 26 -19.56 18.01 -30.25
C LEU A 26 -18.10 18.01 -29.77
N SER A 27 -17.66 19.09 -29.13
CA SER A 27 -16.31 19.18 -28.57
C SER A 27 -16.17 18.38 -27.28
N ILE A 28 -17.22 18.35 -26.45
CA ILE A 28 -17.30 17.52 -25.23
C ILE A 28 -17.33 16.04 -25.59
N GLU A 29 -18.10 15.62 -26.60
CA GLU A 29 -18.14 14.23 -27.07
C GLU A 29 -16.75 13.76 -27.52
N LYS A 30 -16.06 14.55 -28.34
CA LYS A 30 -14.67 14.25 -28.74
C LYS A 30 -13.72 14.17 -27.56
N LEU A 31 -13.90 15.01 -26.54
CA LEU A 31 -13.09 14.95 -25.33
C LEU A 31 -13.38 13.66 -24.54
N GLN A 32 -14.63 13.23 -24.46
CA GLN A 32 -15.00 11.96 -23.82
C GLN A 32 -14.38 10.78 -24.56
N ASP A 33 -14.43 10.75 -25.89
CA ASP A 33 -13.76 9.70 -26.69
C ASP A 33 -12.25 9.64 -26.40
N LEU A 34 -11.60 10.80 -26.23
CA LEU A 34 -10.18 10.85 -25.88
C LEU A 34 -9.90 10.36 -24.45
N GLN A 35 -10.80 10.64 -23.49
CA GLN A 35 -10.70 10.14 -22.12
C GLN A 35 -10.85 8.63 -22.07
N ASP A 36 -11.79 8.06 -22.83
CA ASP A 36 -11.99 6.61 -22.93
C ASP A 36 -10.77 5.92 -23.55
N HIS A 37 -10.16 6.51 -24.58
CA HIS A 37 -8.90 6.01 -25.14
C HIS A 37 -7.74 6.09 -24.13
N LEU A 38 -7.66 7.16 -23.34
CA LEU A 38 -6.63 7.32 -22.32
C LEU A 38 -6.78 6.27 -21.21
N GLU A 39 -8.01 5.98 -20.78
CA GLU A 39 -8.32 4.93 -19.81
C GLU A 39 -7.86 3.56 -20.31
N LYS A 40 -8.14 3.23 -21.58
CA LYS A 40 -7.68 1.99 -22.21
C LYS A 40 -6.15 1.86 -22.25
N VAL A 41 -5.44 2.95 -22.56
CA VAL A 41 -3.97 2.96 -22.55
C VAL A 41 -3.43 2.75 -21.13
N ASN A 42 -4.09 3.35 -20.13
CA ASN A 42 -3.71 3.19 -18.73
C ASN A 42 -3.97 1.77 -18.20
N GLU A 43 -5.07 1.14 -18.63
CA GLU A 43 -5.38 -0.26 -18.33
C GLU A 43 -4.29 -1.19 -18.89
N GLU A 44 -3.92 -1.04 -20.17
CA GLU A 44 -2.85 -1.84 -20.79
C GLU A 44 -1.50 -1.63 -20.09
N ALA A 45 -1.19 -0.41 -19.66
CA ALA A 45 0.01 -0.13 -18.88
C ALA A 45 -0.01 -0.80 -17.50
N SER A 46 -1.16 -0.77 -16.82
CA SER A 46 -1.38 -1.43 -15.52
C SER A 46 -1.21 -2.94 -15.62
N ASP A 47 -1.73 -3.56 -16.68
CA ASP A 47 -1.60 -5.00 -16.92
C ASP A 47 -0.15 -5.41 -17.18
N LYS A 48 0.58 -4.63 -17.98
CA LYS A 48 2.02 -4.86 -18.20
C LYS A 48 2.85 -4.73 -16.93
N VAL A 49 2.52 -3.77 -16.06
CA VAL A 49 3.18 -3.66 -14.75
C VAL A 49 2.90 -4.91 -13.91
N LEU A 50 1.65 -5.37 -13.89
CA LEU A 50 1.26 -6.57 -13.14
C LEU A 50 2.01 -7.82 -13.63
N GLU A 51 2.08 -8.05 -14.95
CA GLU A 51 2.83 -9.17 -15.53
C GLU A 51 4.32 -9.17 -15.11
N VAL A 52 4.93 -7.98 -15.07
CA VAL A 52 6.32 -7.83 -14.64
C VAL A 52 6.46 -8.16 -13.15
N GLU A 53 5.54 -7.66 -12.32
CA GLU A 53 5.55 -7.91 -10.88
C GLU A 53 5.39 -9.40 -10.55
N GLU A 54 4.43 -10.09 -11.17
CA GLU A 54 4.20 -11.53 -11.03
C GLU A 54 5.45 -12.33 -11.39
N LYS A 55 6.01 -12.07 -12.59
CA LYS A 55 7.23 -12.74 -13.06
C LYS A 55 8.38 -12.59 -12.08
N TYR A 56 8.62 -11.38 -11.59
CA TYR A 56 9.73 -11.17 -10.65
C TYR A 56 9.41 -11.69 -9.25
N ASN A 57 8.14 -11.83 -8.86
CA ASN A 57 7.80 -12.45 -7.59
C ASN A 57 8.20 -13.93 -7.56
N GLU A 58 7.89 -14.66 -8.64
CA GLU A 58 8.29 -16.06 -8.79
C GLU A 58 9.82 -16.23 -8.75
N ILE A 59 10.56 -15.31 -9.38
CA ILE A 59 12.03 -15.33 -9.41
C ILE A 59 12.62 -14.97 -8.03
N ARG A 60 12.03 -14.00 -7.32
CA ARG A 60 12.49 -13.56 -5.98
C ARG A 60 12.21 -14.60 -4.91
N ARG A 61 11.10 -15.35 -5.01
CA ARG A 61 10.69 -16.30 -3.98
C ARG A 61 11.77 -17.33 -3.60
N PRO A 62 12.41 -18.07 -4.53
CA PRO A 62 13.47 -19.01 -4.16
C PRO A 62 14.70 -18.33 -3.57
N VAL A 63 14.98 -17.06 -3.94
CA VAL A 63 16.07 -16.28 -3.34
C VAL A 63 15.74 -15.93 -1.89
N TYR A 64 14.50 -15.51 -1.60
CA TYR A 64 14.06 -15.24 -0.23
C TYR A 64 14.09 -16.49 0.65
N VAL A 65 13.69 -17.65 0.14
CA VAL A 65 13.78 -18.92 0.87
C VAL A 65 15.23 -19.23 1.23
N LYS A 66 16.14 -19.17 0.25
CA LYS A 66 17.58 -19.39 0.49
C LYS A 66 18.16 -18.37 1.49
N ARG A 67 17.78 -17.10 1.37
CA ARG A 67 18.19 -16.06 2.33
C ARG A 67 17.71 -16.38 3.73
N ASN A 68 16.46 -16.83 3.87
CA ASN A 68 15.89 -17.19 5.17
C ASN A 68 16.66 -18.34 5.82
N ASP A 69 17.07 -19.35 5.04
CA ASP A 69 17.88 -20.46 5.56
C ASP A 69 19.27 -20.02 6.04
N VAL A 70 19.88 -19.03 5.38
CA VAL A 70 21.13 -18.42 5.86
C VAL A 70 20.89 -17.60 7.14
N ILE A 71 19.83 -16.80 7.19
CA ILE A 71 19.49 -15.96 8.35
C ILE A 71 19.30 -16.80 9.61
N LYS A 72 18.70 -17.99 9.53
CA LYS A 72 18.55 -18.91 10.68
C LYS A 72 19.87 -19.28 11.36
N SER A 73 20.99 -19.20 10.63
CA SER A 73 22.33 -19.47 11.19
C SER A 73 22.98 -18.26 11.87
N ILE A 74 22.37 -17.07 11.77
CA ILE A 74 22.87 -15.81 12.35
C ILE A 74 22.06 -15.50 13.61
N PRO A 75 22.65 -15.60 14.81
CA PRO A 75 21.95 -15.31 16.07
C PRO A 75 21.46 -13.86 16.12
N ASP A 76 20.27 -13.66 16.72
CA ASP A 76 19.66 -12.34 16.95
C ASP A 76 19.54 -11.45 15.69
N PHE A 77 19.55 -12.04 14.48
CA PHE A 77 19.54 -11.29 13.22
C PHE A 77 18.37 -10.33 13.13
N TRP A 78 17.14 -10.81 13.29
CA TRP A 78 15.95 -9.98 13.14
C TRP A 78 15.84 -8.92 14.23
N LEU A 79 16.19 -9.25 15.48
CA LEU A 79 16.26 -8.26 16.56
C LEU A 79 17.22 -7.12 16.19
N THR A 80 18.43 -7.47 15.75
CA THR A 80 19.47 -6.50 15.36
C THR A 80 19.02 -5.67 14.16
N ALA A 81 18.44 -6.31 13.14
CA ALA A 81 17.96 -5.65 11.94
C ALA A 81 16.88 -4.60 12.26
N PHE A 82 15.89 -4.97 13.07
CA PHE A 82 14.83 -4.03 13.45
C PHE A 82 15.35 -2.89 14.34
N LEU A 83 16.24 -3.17 15.31
CA LEU A 83 16.85 -2.12 16.15
C LEU A 83 17.71 -1.14 15.35
N SER A 84 18.36 -1.62 14.28
CA SER A 84 19.19 -0.77 13.41
C SER A 84 18.38 0.12 12.46
N HIS A 85 17.10 -0.17 12.26
CA HIS A 85 16.26 0.55 11.32
C HIS A 85 15.66 1.82 11.98
N PRO A 86 15.90 3.04 11.48
CA PRO A 86 15.54 4.28 12.18
C PRO A 86 14.08 4.37 12.65
N ALA A 87 13.12 3.98 11.81
CA ALA A 87 11.70 4.06 12.16
C ALA A 87 11.18 2.88 13.00
N LEU A 88 11.92 1.76 13.06
CA LEU A 88 11.49 0.54 13.75
C LEU A 88 12.25 0.34 15.06
N GLY A 89 13.49 0.84 15.13
CA GLY A 89 14.32 0.84 16.33
C GLY A 89 13.65 1.63 17.44
N ASP A 90 13.12 2.83 17.15
CA ASP A 90 12.41 3.65 18.13
C ASP A 90 11.15 2.94 18.69
N LEU A 91 10.45 2.17 17.85
CA LEU A 91 9.28 1.36 18.28
C LEU A 91 9.68 0.20 19.20
N LEU A 92 10.93 -0.24 19.14
CA LEU A 92 11.46 -1.34 19.94
C LEU A 92 12.31 -0.85 21.13
N SER A 93 12.77 0.40 21.11
CA SER A 93 13.59 0.99 22.17
C SER A 93 12.78 1.52 23.34
N ASP A 94 11.55 2.00 23.08
CA ASP A 94 10.80 2.81 24.04
C ASP A 94 9.75 2.00 24.85
N GLU A 95 9.29 0.84 24.36
CA GLU A 95 8.22 0.02 24.97
C GLU A 95 8.68 -1.36 25.47
N ASP A 96 9.68 -1.42 26.35
CA ASP A 96 10.16 -2.59 27.10
C ASP A 96 11.22 -3.47 26.42
N GLN A 97 12.29 -3.75 27.20
CA GLN A 97 13.20 -4.89 27.02
C GLN A 97 12.46 -6.17 26.60
N LYS A 98 11.21 -6.36 27.04
CA LYS A 98 10.35 -7.50 26.72
C LYS A 98 10.05 -7.66 25.22
N VAL A 99 9.79 -6.58 24.47
CA VAL A 99 9.56 -6.69 23.02
C VAL A 99 10.85 -7.12 22.33
N GLY A 100 11.99 -6.53 22.73
CA GLY A 100 13.31 -7.01 22.30
C GLY A 100 13.53 -8.49 22.64
N HIS A 101 13.12 -8.94 23.83
CA HIS A 101 13.21 -10.36 24.22
C HIS A 101 12.28 -11.27 23.40
N ILE A 102 11.08 -10.82 23.04
CA ILE A 102 10.19 -11.56 22.12
C ILE A 102 10.85 -11.74 20.75
N PHE A 103 11.49 -10.68 20.23
CA PHE A 103 12.18 -10.73 18.94
C PHE A 103 13.41 -11.65 18.93
N LYS A 104 13.95 -12.05 20.09
CA LYS A 104 14.97 -13.13 20.15
C LYS A 104 14.44 -14.49 19.73
N TYR A 105 13.12 -14.69 19.81
CA TYR A 105 12.46 -15.92 19.40
C TYR A 105 11.90 -15.83 17.97
N LEU A 106 12.20 -14.76 17.22
CA LEU A 106 11.75 -14.58 15.85
C LEU A 106 12.70 -15.32 14.89
N ASP A 107 12.20 -16.41 14.30
CA ASP A 107 12.97 -17.25 13.37
C ASP A 107 12.98 -16.66 11.95
N SER A 108 11.82 -16.22 11.47
CA SER A 108 11.68 -15.64 10.14
C SER A 108 10.59 -14.60 10.03
N LEU A 109 10.82 -13.64 9.13
CA LEU A 109 9.83 -12.69 8.67
C LEU A 109 9.55 -12.94 7.19
N ASP A 110 8.31 -13.26 6.88
CA ASP A 110 7.84 -13.49 5.52
C ASP A 110 6.88 -12.36 5.12
N VAL A 111 7.03 -11.90 3.88
CA VAL A 111 6.08 -10.99 3.25
C VAL A 111 5.65 -11.63 1.96
N GLU A 112 4.35 -11.82 1.83
CA GLU A 112 3.73 -12.51 0.71
C GLU A 112 2.62 -11.64 0.14
N ASP A 113 2.77 -11.27 -1.12
CA ASP A 113 1.68 -10.68 -1.88
C ASP A 113 0.55 -11.69 -2.03
N SER A 114 -0.68 -11.19 -2.08
CA SER A 114 -1.84 -12.00 -2.42
C SER A 114 -1.68 -12.61 -3.82
N LYS A 115 -2.44 -13.69 -4.10
CA LYS A 115 -2.43 -14.33 -5.42
C LYS A 115 -2.70 -13.34 -6.55
N ASP A 116 -3.63 -12.42 -6.31
CA ASP A 116 -3.76 -11.21 -7.08
C ASP A 116 -2.96 -10.11 -6.36
N ILE A 117 -1.85 -9.67 -6.96
CA ILE A 117 -0.93 -8.69 -6.36
C ILE A 117 -1.66 -7.37 -6.04
N LYS A 118 -2.70 -7.02 -6.81
CA LYS A 118 -3.49 -5.80 -6.59
C LYS A 118 -4.40 -5.92 -5.35
N SER A 119 -4.71 -7.14 -4.94
CA SER A 119 -5.65 -7.41 -3.83
C SER A 119 -5.03 -7.30 -2.44
N GLY A 120 -3.70 -7.21 -2.31
CA GLY A 120 -3.06 -6.99 -1.01
C GLY A 120 -1.81 -7.81 -0.73
N TYR A 121 -1.40 -7.79 0.53
CA TYR A 121 -0.24 -8.55 1.01
C TYR A 121 -0.41 -8.95 2.48
N SER A 122 0.40 -9.92 2.90
CA SER A 122 0.49 -10.38 4.28
C SER A 122 1.92 -10.32 4.79
N ILE A 123 2.07 -9.96 6.06
CA ILE A 123 3.33 -9.97 6.79
C ILE A 123 3.19 -11.02 7.90
N THR A 124 4.07 -12.02 7.90
CA THR A 124 4.05 -13.12 8.86
C THR A 124 5.37 -13.17 9.63
N PHE A 125 5.25 -13.04 10.95
CA PHE A 125 6.33 -13.27 11.91
C PHE A 125 6.24 -14.70 12.40
N ASN A 126 7.27 -15.51 12.17
CA ASN A 126 7.34 -16.91 12.59
C ASN A 126 8.25 -17.00 13.82
N PHE A 127 7.70 -17.50 14.92
CA PHE A 127 8.39 -17.60 16.20
C PHE A 127 8.68 -19.05 16.56
N SER A 128 9.85 -19.26 17.17
CA SER A 128 10.13 -20.46 17.93
C SER A 128 9.28 -20.51 19.20
N GLU A 129 9.31 -21.65 19.90
CA GLU A 129 8.70 -21.72 21.23
C GLU A 129 9.28 -20.65 22.15
N ASN A 130 8.40 -19.87 22.79
CA ASN A 130 8.77 -18.72 23.60
C ASN A 130 7.87 -18.63 24.85
N PRO A 131 8.30 -17.92 25.92
CA PRO A 131 7.56 -17.85 27.17
C PRO A 131 6.38 -16.87 27.16
N TYR A 132 6.17 -16.12 26.07
CA TYR A 132 5.24 -14.99 26.05
C TYR A 132 3.85 -15.34 25.51
N PHE A 133 3.79 -16.10 24.40
CA PHE A 133 2.54 -16.50 23.75
C PHE A 133 2.65 -17.91 23.17
N GLU A 134 1.51 -18.48 22.82
CA GLU A 134 1.41 -19.85 22.26
C GLU A 134 1.56 -19.90 20.73
N ASP A 135 1.25 -18.80 20.05
CA ASP A 135 1.24 -18.76 18.59
C ASP A 135 2.65 -18.90 18.00
N ALA A 136 2.85 -19.87 17.11
CA ALA A 136 4.09 -19.97 16.33
C ALA A 136 4.16 -18.95 15.19
N LYS A 137 3.03 -18.32 14.83
CA LYS A 137 2.94 -17.36 13.72
C LYS A 137 2.00 -16.22 14.04
N LEU A 138 2.49 -14.99 13.88
CA LEU A 138 1.68 -13.78 13.94
C LEU A 138 1.61 -13.17 12.54
N THR A 139 0.42 -13.16 11.94
CA THR A 139 0.21 -12.64 10.59
C THR A 139 -0.61 -11.37 10.64
N LYS A 140 -0.23 -10.38 9.85
CA LYS A 140 -1.00 -9.17 9.57
C LYS A 140 -1.28 -9.12 8.08
N THR A 141 -2.55 -9.08 7.70
CA THR A 141 -2.98 -9.08 6.30
C THR A 141 -3.66 -7.75 5.96
N PHE A 142 -3.25 -7.19 4.83
CA PHE A 142 -3.82 -5.98 4.23
C PHE A 142 -4.49 -6.40 2.94
N THR A 143 -5.80 -6.20 2.84
CA THR A 143 -6.59 -6.53 1.65
C THR A 143 -7.13 -5.24 1.06
N TYR A 144 -6.91 -5.05 -0.24
CA TYR A 144 -7.43 -3.93 -1.01
C TYR A 144 -8.66 -4.38 -1.79
N SER A 145 -9.72 -3.57 -1.76
CA SER A 145 -10.89 -3.76 -2.61
C SER A 145 -10.83 -2.85 -3.83
N ASP A 146 -11.56 -3.23 -4.88
CA ASP A 146 -11.71 -2.42 -6.10
C ASP A 146 -12.39 -1.07 -5.83
N GLU A 147 -13.15 -0.97 -4.73
CA GLU A 147 -13.78 0.27 -4.27
C GLU A 147 -12.80 1.21 -3.54
N GLY A 148 -11.52 0.84 -3.46
CA GLY A 148 -10.47 1.62 -2.81
C GLY A 148 -10.46 1.52 -1.28
N THR A 149 -11.24 0.60 -0.70
CA THR A 149 -11.21 0.35 0.74
C THR A 149 -10.10 -0.63 1.10
N THR A 150 -9.43 -0.39 2.23
CA THR A 150 -8.41 -1.31 2.78
C THR A 150 -8.96 -1.99 4.02
N GLU A 151 -9.05 -3.31 3.98
CA GLU A 151 -9.33 -4.14 5.14
C GLU A 151 -8.02 -4.62 5.77
N ILE A 152 -7.94 -4.53 7.10
CA ILE A 152 -6.75 -4.94 7.84
C ILE A 152 -7.16 -5.98 8.87
N SER A 153 -6.66 -7.20 8.72
CA SER A 153 -6.86 -8.29 9.66
C SER A 153 -5.53 -8.74 10.26
N GLY A 154 -5.55 -9.42 11.40
CA GLY A 154 -4.34 -9.98 11.98
C GLY A 154 -4.62 -11.02 13.05
N THR A 155 -3.59 -11.82 13.36
CA THR A 155 -3.67 -12.86 14.38
C THR A 155 -3.95 -12.24 15.75
N THR A 156 -5.00 -12.73 16.42
CA THR A 156 -5.24 -12.44 17.84
C THR A 156 -4.26 -13.25 18.68
N ILE A 157 -3.34 -12.55 19.37
CA ILE A 157 -2.25 -13.18 20.13
C ILE A 157 -2.81 -13.92 21.36
N LYS A 158 -2.44 -15.19 21.51
CA LYS A 158 -2.73 -16.05 22.66
C LYS A 158 -1.61 -15.95 23.69
N TRP A 159 -1.70 -14.92 24.52
CA TRP A 159 -0.73 -14.66 25.58
C TRP A 159 -0.74 -15.76 26.66
N LYS A 160 0.45 -16.19 27.08
CA LYS A 160 0.65 -17.08 28.23
C LYS A 160 0.36 -16.33 29.54
N GLN A 161 0.07 -17.09 30.60
CA GLN A 161 -0.42 -16.54 31.88
C GLN A 161 0.48 -15.41 32.41
N GLY A 162 -0.11 -14.25 32.70
CA GLY A 162 0.58 -13.08 33.24
C GLY A 162 1.33 -12.20 32.21
N MET A 163 1.46 -12.64 30.96
CA MET A 163 2.25 -11.91 29.94
C MET A 163 1.46 -10.79 29.25
N ALA A 164 0.15 -10.96 29.06
CA ALA A 164 -0.69 -9.95 28.38
C ALA A 164 -0.69 -8.58 29.09
N ALA A 165 -0.79 -8.59 30.43
CA ALA A 165 -0.80 -7.36 31.23
C ALA A 165 0.60 -6.75 31.40
N ALA A 166 1.66 -7.57 31.24
CA ALA A 166 3.04 -7.15 31.37
C ALA A 166 3.56 -6.47 30.09
N VAL A 167 2.98 -6.75 28.92
CA VAL A 167 3.34 -6.13 27.63
C VAL A 167 2.48 -4.91 27.34
N ASN A 168 1.18 -4.92 27.69
CA ASN A 168 0.25 -3.83 27.40
C ASN A 168 0.15 -2.78 28.53
N GLY A 169 1.27 -2.40 29.16
CA GLY A 169 1.28 -1.48 30.32
C GLY A 169 0.33 -0.28 30.14
N VAL A 170 -0.75 -0.26 30.94
CA VAL A 170 -1.74 0.84 31.09
C VAL A 170 -2.49 1.27 29.81
N ASN A 171 -3.70 0.71 29.65
CA ASN A 171 -4.90 1.34 29.11
C ASN A 171 -4.72 2.37 27.96
N HIS A 172 -4.37 1.90 26.77
CA HIS A 172 -4.73 2.63 25.55
C HIS A 172 -6.21 2.36 25.24
N GLU A 173 -7.07 3.28 25.69
CA GLU A 173 -8.42 3.40 25.15
C GLU A 173 -8.35 3.37 23.62
N LYS A 174 -9.22 2.55 23.03
CA LYS A 174 -9.43 2.45 21.58
C LYS A 174 -9.76 3.83 21.00
N LYS A 175 -8.75 4.57 20.56
CA LYS A 175 -8.92 5.59 19.53
C LYS A 175 -8.16 5.13 18.30
N GLY A 176 -8.92 4.62 17.34
CA GLY A 176 -8.45 4.40 15.98
C GLY A 176 -8.00 5.71 15.38
N ASN A 177 -6.72 6.05 15.58
CA ASN A 177 -6.06 7.07 14.79
C ASN A 177 -5.75 6.44 13.44
N LYS A 178 -6.67 6.61 12.49
CA LYS A 178 -6.38 6.44 11.07
C LYS A 178 -5.26 7.42 10.73
N ARG A 179 -4.04 6.91 10.53
CA ARG A 179 -3.02 7.69 9.82
C ARG A 179 -3.58 7.90 8.41
N PRO A 180 -3.59 9.12 7.85
CA PRO A 180 -3.98 9.30 6.46
C PRO A 180 -2.98 8.52 5.61
N LEU A 181 -3.45 7.48 4.93
CA LEU A 181 -2.72 6.87 3.83
C LEU A 181 -2.67 7.96 2.75
N LEU A 182 -1.46 8.41 2.40
CA LEU A 182 -1.25 9.33 1.29
C LEU A 182 -1.92 8.73 0.05
N GLU A 183 -3.01 9.36 -0.40
CA GLU A 183 -3.71 9.04 -1.63
C GLU A 183 -2.78 9.43 -2.79
N GLN A 184 -1.82 8.56 -3.09
CA GLN A 184 -1.08 8.61 -4.34
C GLN A 184 -1.87 7.78 -5.35
N ARG A 185 -2.64 8.47 -6.20
CA ARG A 185 -3.23 7.96 -7.46
C ARG A 185 -2.13 7.67 -8.51
N SER A 186 -1.17 6.87 -8.10
CA SER A 186 -0.17 6.24 -8.94
C SER A 186 -0.12 4.81 -8.44
N ILE A 187 -0.46 3.86 -9.32
CA ILE A 187 -0.38 2.41 -9.10
C ILE A 187 0.70 2.14 -8.06
N PRO A 188 0.34 1.66 -6.85
CA PRO A 188 1.36 1.48 -5.83
C PRO A 188 2.24 0.35 -6.33
N LEU A 189 3.38 0.73 -6.91
CA LEU A 189 4.62 -0.02 -6.74
C LEU A 189 4.67 -0.31 -5.25
N ILE A 190 4.23 -1.51 -4.84
CA ILE A 190 4.29 -1.91 -3.44
C ILE A 190 5.73 -1.65 -3.02
N PRO A 191 5.90 -0.90 -1.93
CA PRO A 191 7.07 -0.08 -1.77
C PRO A 191 8.31 -0.97 -1.67
N LEU A 192 9.36 -0.52 -2.36
CA LEU A 192 10.76 -0.78 -2.02
C LEU A 192 11.07 -0.68 -0.50
N ALA A 193 10.15 -0.22 0.35
CA ALA A 193 10.30 -0.14 1.80
C ALA A 193 10.69 -1.45 2.50
N LEU A 194 10.34 -2.63 1.98
CA LEU A 194 10.84 -3.90 2.53
C LEU A 194 12.13 -4.41 1.87
N ILE A 195 12.37 -4.00 0.61
CA ILE A 195 13.71 -4.07 0.03
C ILE A 195 14.69 -3.19 0.85
N VAL A 196 14.22 -2.08 1.44
CA VAL A 196 15.02 -1.20 2.31
C VAL A 196 15.32 -1.88 3.65
N ILE A 197 14.37 -2.58 4.28
CA ILE A 197 14.65 -3.34 5.53
C ILE A 197 15.63 -4.49 5.28
N ALA A 198 15.62 -5.10 4.08
CA ALA A 198 16.55 -6.17 3.71
C ALA A 198 17.91 -5.71 3.11
N ASN A 199 17.99 -4.49 2.57
CA ASN A 199 19.21 -3.95 1.93
C ASN A 199 19.97 -2.92 2.78
N PHE A 200 19.47 -2.57 3.97
CA PHE A 200 20.21 -1.75 4.95
C PHE A 200 20.81 -2.61 6.06
N ILE A 201 21.67 -3.57 5.68
CA ILE A 201 22.78 -3.97 6.55
C ILE A 201 24.04 -3.53 5.78
N PRO A 202 24.75 -2.47 6.22
CA PRO A 202 26.06 -2.21 5.67
C PRO A 202 26.93 -3.41 6.02
N VAL A 203 27.30 -4.19 5.01
CA VAL A 203 28.48 -5.06 5.11
C VAL A 203 29.64 -4.10 5.34
N GLY A 204 30.01 -3.94 6.60
CA GLY A 204 31.15 -3.12 7.01
C GLY A 204 32.38 -3.58 6.24
N SER A 205 32.87 -2.72 5.35
CA SER A 205 34.27 -2.69 4.97
C SER A 205 34.96 -1.70 5.89
N GLY A 206 35.97 -2.18 6.63
CA GLY A 206 36.79 -1.36 7.52
C GLY A 206 37.18 -2.09 8.79
#